data_AF-A0A381N7N1-F1
#
_entry.id   AF-A0A381N7N1-F1
#
_cell.length_a   1.000
_cell.length_b   1.000
_cell.length_c   1.000
_cell.angle_alpha   90.00
_cell.angle_beta   90.00
_cell.angle_gamma   90.00
#
_symmetry.space_group_name_H-M   'P 1'
#
loop_
_entity.id
_entity.type
_entity.pdbx_description
1 polymer ?
#
loop_
_entity_poly.entity_id
_entity_poly.type
_entity_poly.pdbx_seq_one_letter_code
_entity_poly.pdbx_strand_id
1 'polypeptide(L)'
;MPGSDPLLRQAKLKQINMQTPLHHFKLGDIELLSGKVLPEAVLAYSTYGELSSAKDNVVLLPTFYTGDHIRNEEFFGSGRAIDPSRHFVISINMFGNGFSSSPSNSPPPMDGPHFPDITIYDNIFCQHRLLTEKFGIERIRLVTGWSMAGCQAFHWA
;
A
#
# COMPACT_ATOMS: atom_id res chain seq x y z
N MET A 1 -24.17 -21.01 -33.30
CA MET A 1 -22.88 -20.67 -32.67
C MET A 1 -22.84 -21.32 -31.29
N PRO A 2 -22.21 -22.49 -31.12
CA PRO A 2 -22.25 -23.19 -29.84
C PRO A 2 -21.22 -22.61 -28.85
N GLY A 3 -21.73 -22.18 -27.69
CA GLY A 3 -21.16 -22.47 -26.37
C GLY A 3 -19.93 -21.68 -25.91
N SER A 4 -20.12 -20.48 -25.37
CA SER A 4 -19.19 -19.93 -24.37
C SER A 4 -19.37 -20.70 -23.06
N ASP A 5 -18.60 -21.77 -22.87
CA ASP A 5 -18.65 -22.62 -21.69
C ASP A 5 -18.37 -21.82 -20.40
N PRO A 6 -19.35 -21.70 -19.48
CA PRO A 6 -19.18 -21.02 -18.19
C PRO A 6 -18.05 -21.62 -17.33
N LEU A 7 -17.74 -22.91 -17.53
CA LEU A 7 -16.66 -23.60 -16.83
C LEU A 7 -15.28 -23.13 -17.30
N LEU A 8 -15.12 -22.72 -18.57
CA LEU A 8 -13.89 -22.10 -19.06
C LEU A 8 -13.65 -20.72 -18.40
N ARG A 9 -14.73 -19.99 -18.10
CA ARG A 9 -14.66 -18.70 -17.37
C ARG A 9 -14.30 -18.94 -15.90
N GLN A 10 -14.85 -19.99 -15.27
CA GLN A 10 -14.47 -20.42 -13.92
C GLN A 10 -13.05 -21.01 -13.83
N ALA A 11 -12.55 -21.66 -14.88
CA ALA A 11 -11.19 -22.17 -14.94
C ALA A 11 -10.16 -21.05 -15.08
N LYS A 12 -10.47 -19.96 -15.82
CA LYS A 12 -9.65 -18.74 -15.83
C LYS A 12 -9.69 -17.93 -14.53
N LEU A 13 -10.71 -18.13 -13.69
CA LEU A 13 -10.85 -17.51 -12.37
C LEU A 13 -10.26 -18.36 -11.23
N LYS A 14 -9.71 -19.54 -11.52
CA LYS A 14 -9.18 -20.49 -10.52
C LYS A 14 -7.66 -20.64 -10.51
N GLN A 15 -6.93 -19.76 -11.19
CA GLN A 15 -5.48 -19.70 -11.07
C GLN A 15 -5.08 -18.34 -10.50
N ILE A 16 -4.39 -18.39 -9.35
CA ILE A 16 -3.90 -17.27 -8.52
C ILE A 16 -4.92 -16.74 -7.51
N ASN A 17 -5.25 -17.57 -6.51
CA ASN A 17 -5.66 -17.07 -5.19
C ASN A 17 -4.52 -17.35 -4.19
N MET A 18 -3.30 -16.91 -4.53
CA MET A 18 -2.28 -16.69 -3.51
C MET A 18 -2.62 -15.33 -2.93
N GLN A 19 -3.38 -15.27 -1.83
CA GLN A 19 -3.55 -14.02 -1.10
C GLN A 19 -2.16 -13.57 -0.67
N THR A 20 -1.65 -12.54 -1.34
CA THR A 20 -0.37 -11.94 -0.99
C THR A 20 -0.43 -11.55 0.49
N PRO A 21 0.56 -11.95 1.31
CA PRO A 21 0.50 -11.66 2.73
C PRO A 21 0.35 -10.17 2.99
N LEU A 22 -0.57 -9.83 3.90
CA LEU A 22 -0.66 -8.50 4.47
C LEU A 22 0.34 -8.41 5.64
N HIS A 23 1.29 -7.49 5.53
CA HIS A 23 2.28 -7.22 6.54
C HIS A 23 1.93 -5.96 7.33
N HIS A 24 2.39 -5.90 8.57
CA HIS A 24 2.23 -4.74 9.44
C HIS A 24 3.60 -4.22 9.87
N PHE A 25 3.84 -2.94 9.65
CA PHE A 25 5.03 -2.23 10.12
C PHE A 25 4.65 -1.34 11.30
N LYS A 26 5.21 -1.65 12.46
CA LYS A 26 5.02 -0.88 13.69
C LYS A 26 5.93 0.35 13.63
N LEU A 27 5.32 1.52 13.54
CA LEU A 27 6.02 2.80 13.50
C LEU A 27 6.35 3.35 14.89
N GLY A 28 5.66 2.84 15.91
CA GLY A 28 5.65 3.44 17.24
C GLY A 28 4.83 4.72 17.26
N ASP A 29 5.12 5.61 18.21
CA ASP A 29 4.42 6.88 18.34
C ASP A 29 4.85 7.84 17.22
N ILE A 30 3.85 8.42 16.53
CA ILE A 30 4.06 9.35 15.42
C ILE A 30 3.55 10.73 15.80
N GLU A 31 4.43 11.73 15.78
CA GLU A 31 4.01 13.13 15.76
C GLU A 31 3.48 13.47 14.36
N LEU A 32 2.19 13.80 14.30
CA LEU A 32 1.51 14.20 13.08
C LEU A 32 1.78 15.68 12.78
N LEU A 33 1.57 16.09 11.54
CA LEU A 33 1.69 17.49 11.12
C LEU A 33 0.78 18.43 11.92
N SER A 34 -0.33 17.92 12.47
CA SER A 34 -1.24 18.66 13.35
C SER A 34 -0.66 18.95 14.75
N GLY A 35 0.50 18.39 15.10
CA GLY A 35 1.11 18.45 16.44
C GLY A 35 0.51 17.43 17.42
N LYS A 36 -0.48 16.63 17.00
CA LYS A 36 -0.99 15.50 17.79
C LYS A 36 -0.06 14.29 17.64
N VAL A 37 -0.06 13.41 18.64
CA VAL A 37 0.63 12.12 18.56
C VAL A 37 -0.37 11.02 18.25
N LEU A 38 -0.08 10.21 17.23
CA LEU A 38 -0.75 8.93 16.97
C LEU A 38 0.09 7.82 17.63
N PRO A 39 -0.35 7.27 18.78
CA PRO A 39 0.41 6.27 19.51
C PRO A 39 0.40 4.92 18.79
N GLU A 40 1.49 4.16 18.92
CA GLU A 40 1.63 2.80 18.40
C GLU A 40 1.15 2.63 16.95
N ALA A 41 1.44 3.61 16.08
CA ALA A 41 0.96 3.63 14.71
C ALA A 41 1.46 2.42 13.91
N VAL A 42 0.63 1.94 12.99
CA VAL A 42 0.89 0.78 12.15
C VAL A 42 0.54 1.08 10.71
N LEU A 43 1.47 0.79 9.79
CA LEU A 43 1.18 0.70 8.36
C LEU A 43 0.97 -0.75 7.96
N ALA A 44 -0.13 -1.02 7.28
CA ALA A 44 -0.41 -2.28 6.63
C ALA A 44 0.01 -2.21 5.15
N TYR A 45 0.76 -3.20 4.66
CA TYR A 45 1.26 -3.21 3.28
C TYR A 45 1.43 -4.63 2.74
N SER A 46 1.46 -4.75 1.42
CA SER A 46 1.80 -5.98 0.71
C SER A 46 2.90 -5.73 -0.30
N THR A 47 3.73 -6.74 -0.54
CA THR A 47 4.86 -6.68 -1.46
C THR A 47 4.74 -7.74 -2.54
N TYR A 48 5.14 -7.40 -3.76
CA TYR A 48 5.06 -8.29 -4.92
C TYR A 48 6.36 -8.25 -5.69
N GLY A 49 6.86 -9.42 -6.10
CA GLY A 49 8.19 -9.54 -6.68
C GLY A 49 9.31 -9.49 -5.64
N GLU A 50 10.54 -9.42 -6.11
CA GLU A 50 11.73 -9.46 -5.27
C GLU A 50 12.52 -8.15 -5.33
N LEU A 51 12.94 -7.65 -4.17
CA LEU A 51 13.81 -6.47 -4.08
C LEU A 51 15.19 -6.83 -4.64
N SER A 52 15.65 -6.09 -5.65
CA SER A 52 16.97 -6.31 -6.22
C SER A 52 18.07 -6.03 -5.19
N SER A 53 19.23 -6.67 -5.32
CA SER A 53 20.39 -6.41 -4.45
C SER A 53 20.84 -4.94 -4.48
N ALA A 54 20.66 -4.27 -5.63
CA ALA A 54 20.92 -2.85 -5.81
C ALA A 54 19.79 -1.93 -5.30
N LYS A 55 18.63 -2.50 -4.94
CA LYS A 55 17.42 -1.80 -4.49
C LYS A 55 16.92 -0.72 -5.46
N ASP A 56 17.06 -0.96 -6.75
CA ASP A 56 16.80 -0.03 -7.85
C ASP A 56 15.54 -0.36 -8.69
N ASN A 57 14.82 -1.40 -8.27
CA ASN A 57 13.63 -1.92 -8.95
C ASN A 57 12.32 -1.64 -8.19
N VAL A 58 12.33 -0.67 -7.27
CA VAL A 58 11.19 -0.38 -6.37
C VAL A 58 10.10 0.43 -7.08
N VAL A 59 8.88 -0.08 -7.06
CA VAL A 59 7.67 0.63 -7.48
C VAL A 59 6.74 0.77 -6.29
N LEU A 60 6.44 2.01 -5.89
CA LEU A 60 5.54 2.30 -4.79
C LEU A 60 4.14 2.62 -5.32
N LEU A 61 3.14 1.89 -4.80
CA LEU A 61 1.72 2.08 -5.07
C LEU A 61 0.97 2.43 -3.78
N PRO A 62 0.83 3.72 -3.43
CA PRO A 62 -0.04 4.11 -2.33
C PRO A 62 -1.51 3.74 -2.63
N THR A 63 -2.33 3.52 -1.60
CA THR A 63 -3.78 3.34 -1.81
C THR A 63 -4.50 4.67 -2.00
N PHE A 64 -5.68 4.61 -2.62
CA PHE A 64 -6.52 5.78 -2.90
C PHE A 64 -7.78 5.79 -2.02
N TYR A 65 -8.64 6.79 -2.16
CA TYR A 65 -9.89 6.87 -1.40
C TYR A 65 -10.77 5.63 -1.67
N THR A 66 -11.23 4.94 -0.62
CA THR A 66 -11.90 3.61 -0.66
C THR A 66 -11.04 2.46 -1.22
N GLY A 67 -9.76 2.72 -1.50
CA GLY A 67 -8.83 1.76 -2.04
C GLY A 67 -8.10 1.00 -0.93
N ASP A 68 -7.68 -0.22 -1.27
CA ASP A 68 -6.82 -1.05 -0.46
C ASP A 68 -5.74 -1.69 -1.35
N HIS A 69 -4.84 -2.44 -0.73
CA HIS A 69 -3.77 -3.14 -1.41
C HIS A 69 -4.25 -4.17 -2.45
N ILE A 70 -5.40 -4.80 -2.25
CA ILE A 70 -5.96 -5.79 -3.20
C ILE A 70 -6.43 -5.07 -4.46
N ARG A 71 -7.13 -3.93 -4.30
CA ARG A 71 -7.55 -3.11 -5.44
C ARG A 71 -6.36 -2.57 -6.24
N ASN A 72 -5.20 -2.37 -5.60
CA ASN A 72 -3.99 -1.97 -6.30
C ASN A 72 -3.41 -3.07 -7.21
N GLU A 73 -3.77 -4.35 -7.01
CA GLU A 73 -3.33 -5.47 -7.86
C GLU A 73 -3.80 -5.30 -9.33
N GLU A 74 -4.87 -4.54 -9.56
CA GLU A 74 -5.36 -4.20 -10.90
C GLU A 74 -4.39 -3.32 -11.72
N PHE A 75 -3.37 -2.69 -11.09
CA PHE A 75 -2.41 -1.81 -11.78
C PHE A 75 -1.14 -2.51 -12.28
N PHE A 76 -0.90 -3.76 -11.90
CA PHE A 76 0.31 -4.49 -12.29
C PHE A 76 0.02 -5.93 -12.73
N GLY A 77 1.03 -6.64 -13.21
CA GLY A 77 0.91 -8.04 -13.62
C GLY A 77 1.96 -8.46 -14.65
N SER A 78 2.04 -9.76 -14.90
CA SER A 78 3.00 -10.33 -15.86
C SER A 78 2.80 -9.74 -17.26
N GLY A 79 3.88 -9.27 -17.88
CA GLY A 79 3.90 -8.63 -19.19
C GLY A 79 3.34 -7.20 -19.23
N ARG A 80 2.92 -6.62 -18.10
CA ARG A 80 2.43 -5.23 -18.03
C ARG A 80 3.58 -4.24 -17.78
N ALA A 81 3.26 -2.94 -17.86
CA ALA A 81 4.23 -1.87 -17.58
C ALA A 81 4.86 -2.01 -16.19
N ILE A 82 4.03 -2.27 -15.18
CA ILE A 82 4.47 -2.69 -13.84
C ILE A 82 4.33 -4.20 -13.77
N ASP A 83 5.46 -4.89 -13.82
CA ASP A 83 5.55 -6.35 -13.78
C ASP A 83 6.34 -6.81 -12.54
N PRO A 84 5.74 -7.57 -11.61
CA PRO A 84 6.43 -8.10 -10.42
C PRO A 84 7.60 -9.05 -10.71
N SER A 85 7.73 -9.58 -11.93
CA SER A 85 8.93 -10.35 -12.33
C SER A 85 10.17 -9.46 -12.51
N ARG A 86 9.97 -8.14 -12.60
CA ARG A 86 11.02 -7.13 -12.84
C ARG A 86 11.10 -6.08 -11.75
N HIS A 87 9.99 -5.82 -11.07
CA HIS A 87 9.86 -4.77 -10.09
C HIS A 87 9.51 -5.34 -8.72
N PHE A 88 10.07 -4.73 -7.68
CA PHE A 88 9.59 -4.90 -6.31
C PHE A 88 8.47 -3.89 -6.06
N VAL A 89 7.24 -4.34 -6.15
CA VAL A 89 6.05 -3.51 -5.96
C VAL A 89 5.68 -3.51 -4.49
N ILE A 90 5.52 -2.32 -3.90
CA ILE A 90 5.05 -2.15 -2.52
C ILE A 90 3.71 -1.43 -2.58
N SER A 91 2.65 -2.08 -2.11
CA SER A 91 1.33 -1.45 -1.96
C SER A 91 1.07 -1.13 -0.49
N ILE A 92 1.01 0.16 -0.16
CA ILE A 92 0.87 0.63 1.23
C ILE A 92 -0.53 1.19 1.45
N ASN A 93 -1.25 0.59 2.40
CA ASN A 93 -2.53 1.09 2.86
C ASN A 93 -2.31 2.38 3.65
N MET A 94 -3.03 3.43 3.29
CA MET A 94 -2.95 4.70 4.01
C MET A 94 -3.65 4.63 5.37
N PHE A 95 -3.23 5.48 6.30
CA PHE A 95 -3.96 5.67 7.55
C PHE A 95 -5.42 6.05 7.28
N GLY A 96 -6.33 5.56 8.12
CA GLY A 96 -7.76 5.80 8.00
C GLY A 96 -8.49 4.91 6.98
N ASN A 97 -7.81 4.04 6.22
CA ASN A 97 -8.46 3.19 5.22
C ASN A 97 -9.01 1.85 5.76
N GLY A 98 -8.86 1.59 7.06
CA GLY A 98 -9.33 0.39 7.75
C GLY A 98 -8.29 -0.73 7.90
N PHE A 99 -7.15 -0.67 7.20
CA PHE A 99 -6.07 -1.66 7.31
C PHE A 99 -4.89 -1.15 8.12
N SER A 100 -4.34 0.02 7.76
CA SER A 100 -3.41 0.75 8.62
C SER A 100 -4.15 1.34 9.82
N SER A 101 -3.44 1.96 10.77
CA SER A 101 -4.09 2.67 11.89
C SER A 101 -5.20 3.58 11.38
N SER A 102 -6.41 3.37 11.92
CA SER A 102 -7.65 3.93 11.42
C SER A 102 -8.66 4.09 12.56
N PRO A 103 -9.68 4.95 12.39
CA PRO A 103 -10.79 5.06 13.34
C PRO A 103 -11.42 3.72 13.72
N SER A 104 -11.47 2.77 12.78
CA SER A 104 -12.12 1.47 12.95
C SER A 104 -11.27 0.42 13.68
N ASN A 105 -9.97 0.64 13.88
CA ASN A 105 -9.06 -0.38 14.41
C ASN A 105 -8.04 0.14 15.44
N SER A 106 -7.94 1.45 15.62
CA SER A 106 -7.11 2.05 16.67
C SER A 106 -7.77 1.91 18.05
N PRO A 107 -7.00 1.60 19.11
CA PRO A 107 -7.53 1.56 20.46
C PRO A 107 -7.75 2.96 21.04
N PRO A 108 -8.54 3.09 22.12
CA PRO A 108 -8.59 4.32 22.90
C PRO A 108 -7.18 4.78 23.33
N PRO A 109 -6.89 6.10 23.31
CA PRO A 109 -7.84 7.21 23.15
C PRO A 109 -8.06 7.66 21.70
N MET A 110 -7.57 6.92 20.69
CA MET A 110 -7.64 7.30 19.27
C MET A 110 -8.64 6.45 18.49
N ASP A 111 -9.66 5.90 19.13
CA ASP A 111 -10.70 5.09 18.50
C ASP A 111 -11.82 5.96 17.91
N GLY A 112 -12.42 5.49 16.81
CA GLY A 112 -13.58 6.10 16.17
C GLY A 112 -13.43 7.61 15.93
N PRO A 113 -14.34 8.45 16.46
CA PRO A 113 -14.33 9.89 16.23
C PRO A 113 -13.14 10.62 16.89
N HIS A 114 -12.36 9.95 17.74
CA HIS A 114 -11.19 10.53 18.39
C HIS A 114 -9.92 10.38 17.55
N PHE A 115 -9.95 9.55 16.51
CA PHE A 115 -8.82 9.39 15.60
C PHE A 115 -8.47 10.76 14.96
N PRO A 116 -7.19 11.15 14.97
CA PRO A 116 -6.80 12.49 14.54
C PRO A 116 -6.98 12.66 13.03
N ASP A 117 -7.16 13.90 12.60
CA ASP A 117 -7.08 14.24 11.18
C ASP A 117 -5.69 13.90 10.65
N ILE A 118 -5.65 13.06 9.62
CA ILE A 118 -4.42 12.64 8.96
C ILE A 118 -4.27 13.36 7.63
N THR A 119 -3.10 13.94 7.40
CA THR A 119 -2.76 14.60 6.15
C THR A 119 -2.10 13.62 5.16
N ILE A 120 -1.96 14.06 3.89
CA ILE A 120 -1.15 13.33 2.92
C ILE A 120 0.31 13.28 3.37
N TYR A 121 0.82 14.37 3.97
CA TYR A 121 2.18 14.43 4.51
C TYR A 121 2.45 13.32 5.52
N ASP A 122 1.54 13.12 6.48
CA ASP A 122 1.70 12.10 7.53
C ASP A 122 1.81 10.68 6.93
N ASN A 123 1.01 10.42 5.88
CA ASN A 123 1.11 9.17 5.12
C ASN A 123 2.47 9.04 4.44
N ILE A 124 2.93 10.07 3.72
CA ILE A 124 4.23 10.03 3.00
C ILE A 124 5.39 9.87 3.98
N PHE A 125 5.38 10.62 5.08
CA PHE A 125 6.39 10.53 6.14
C PHE A 125 6.50 9.09 6.67
N CYS A 126 5.36 8.45 6.97
CA CYS A 126 5.34 7.08 7.48
C CYS A 126 5.69 6.04 6.41
N GLN A 127 5.28 6.25 5.15
CA GLN A 127 5.69 5.40 4.02
C GLN A 127 7.21 5.47 3.82
N HIS A 128 7.81 6.67 3.93
CA HIS A 128 9.26 6.86 3.85
C HIS A 128 9.98 6.11 4.97
N ARG A 129 9.49 6.16 6.20
CA ARG A 129 10.00 5.35 7.31
C ARG A 129 9.93 3.86 7.01
N LEU A 130 8.80 3.36 6.47
CA LEU A 130 8.72 1.96 6.04
C LEU A 130 9.82 1.62 5.02
N LEU A 131 9.96 2.41 3.96
CA LEU A 131 10.93 2.13 2.89
C LEU A 131 12.37 2.13 3.41
N THR A 132 12.72 3.12 4.22
CA THR A 132 14.10 3.29 4.74
C THR A 132 14.41 2.35 5.90
N GLU A 133 13.56 2.25 6.92
CA GLU A 133 13.85 1.48 8.13
C GLU A 133 13.63 -0.02 7.94
N LYS A 134 12.60 -0.44 7.19
CA LYS A 134 12.30 -1.87 6.99
C LYS A 134 13.08 -2.47 5.83
N PHE A 135 13.18 -1.75 4.72
CA PHE A 135 13.77 -2.27 3.48
C PHE A 135 15.14 -1.67 3.15
N GLY A 136 15.54 -0.58 3.82
CA GLY A 136 16.76 0.14 3.48
C GLY A 136 16.76 0.67 2.05
N ILE A 137 15.58 1.09 1.55
CA ILE A 137 15.39 1.68 0.23
C ILE A 137 15.59 3.19 0.34
N GLU A 138 16.54 3.72 -0.41
CA GLU A 138 16.85 5.17 -0.45
C GLU A 138 16.39 5.83 -1.75
N ARG A 139 16.11 5.04 -2.79
CA ARG A 139 15.66 5.52 -4.10
C ARG A 139 14.52 4.68 -4.63
N ILE A 140 13.51 5.35 -5.15
CA ILE A 140 12.33 4.71 -5.73
C ILE A 140 12.36 4.89 -7.24
N ARG A 141 12.11 3.82 -7.99
CA ARG A 141 12.08 3.87 -9.46
C ARG A 141 10.82 4.57 -9.98
N LEU A 142 9.70 4.34 -9.32
CA LEU A 142 8.40 4.91 -9.66
C LEU A 142 7.51 4.99 -8.42
N VAL A 143 6.86 6.14 -8.23
CA VAL A 143 5.67 6.27 -7.37
C VAL A 143 4.50 6.58 -8.28
N THR A 144 3.42 5.81 -8.19
CA THR A 144 2.24 6.04 -9.04
C THR A 144 0.95 5.55 -8.37
N GLY A 145 -0.18 6.07 -8.83
CA GLY A 145 -1.49 5.67 -8.34
C GLY A 145 -2.61 6.55 -8.88
N TRP A 146 -3.84 6.07 -8.69
CA TRP A 146 -5.06 6.78 -9.13
C TRP A 146 -5.60 7.72 -8.05
N SER A 147 -6.13 8.89 -8.44
CA SER A 147 -6.84 9.82 -7.54
C SER A 147 -5.99 10.23 -6.33
N MET A 148 -6.40 9.93 -5.09
CA MET A 148 -5.64 10.26 -3.88
C MET A 148 -4.28 9.55 -3.80
N ALA A 149 -4.10 8.42 -4.48
CA ALA A 149 -2.77 7.82 -4.65
C ALA A 149 -1.90 8.63 -5.62
N GLY A 150 -2.49 9.31 -6.60
CA GLY A 150 -1.80 10.29 -7.45
C GLY A 150 -1.37 11.53 -6.66
N CYS A 151 -2.23 12.05 -5.76
CA CYS A 151 -1.84 13.14 -4.86
C CYS A 151 -0.66 12.76 -3.96
N GLN A 152 -0.65 11.52 -3.45
CA GLN A 152 0.49 10.98 -2.71
C GLN A 152 1.75 10.87 -3.57
N ALA A 153 1.62 10.45 -4.83
CA ALA A 153 2.75 10.41 -5.76
C ALA A 153 3.35 11.79 -6.03
N PHE A 154 2.53 12.84 -6.14
CA PHE A 154 3.03 14.22 -6.23
C PHE A 154 3.76 14.66 -4.97
N HIS A 155 3.28 14.28 -3.79
CA HIS A 155 3.94 14.66 -2.54
C HIS A 155 5.28 13.91 -2.33
N TRP A 156 5.43 12.73 -2.92
CA TRP A 156 6.69 11.98 -2.92
C TRP A 156 7.80 12.60 -3.78
N ALA A 157 7.45 13.45 -4.75
CA ALA A 157 8.37 14.06 -5.72
C ALA A 157 8.94 15.39 -5.23
#